data_AF-A0A938NNG0-F1
#
_entry.id   AF-A0A938NNG0-F1
#
_cell.length_a   1.000
_cell.length_b   1.000
_cell.length_c   1.000
_cell.angle_alpha   90.00
_cell.angle_beta   90.00
_cell.angle_gamma   90.00
#
_symmetry.space_group_name_H-M   'P 1'
#
loop_
_entity.id
_entity.type
_entity.pdbx_description
1 polymer ?
#
loop_
_entity_poly.entity_id
_entity_poly.type
_entity_poly.pdbx_seq_one_letter_code
_entity_poly.pdbx_strand_id
1 'polypeptide(L)'
;MGTRELTITLSDDIFKEVEKYKKSAQKKSTEDAVAELIRYALTIPPYFRDFDWTKAEAEADKEIAAGKTKSFDTVEDFIADLK
;
A
#
# COMPACT_ATOMS: atom_id res chain seq x y z
N MET A 1 17.88 2.63 -23.37
CA MET A 1 16.44 2.65 -23.02
C MET A 1 15.81 3.84 -23.72
N GLY A 2 14.66 3.66 -24.36
CA GLY A 2 13.93 4.77 -24.99
C GLY A 2 13.17 5.57 -23.94
N THR A 3 13.21 6.89 -24.04
CA THR A 3 12.32 7.78 -23.29
C THR A 3 11.00 7.91 -24.05
N ARG A 4 9.89 8.03 -23.31
CA ARG A 4 8.55 8.30 -23.84
C ARG A 4 7.95 9.43 -23.02
N GLU A 5 7.24 10.34 -23.68
CA GLU A 5 6.48 11.39 -23.02
C GLU A 5 5.06 10.91 -22.78
N LEU A 6 4.51 11.25 -21.60
CA LEU A 6 3.16 10.91 -21.19
C LEU A 6 2.44 12.19 -20.80
N THR A 7 1.31 12.47 -21.44
CA THR A 7 0.39 13.54 -21.04
C THR A 7 -0.84 12.93 -20.40
N ILE A 8 -1.15 13.34 -19.17
CA ILE A 8 -2.31 12.87 -18.41
C ILE A 8 -3.04 14.06 -17.80
N THR A 9 -4.36 13.92 -17.66
CA THR A 9 -5.18 14.84 -16.87
C THR A 9 -5.41 14.22 -15.50
N LEU A 10 -5.07 14.95 -14.44
CA LEU A 10 -5.30 14.56 -13.05
C LEU A 10 -6.19 15.60 -12.39
N SER A 11 -7.01 15.19 -11.44
CA SER A 11 -7.68 16.16 -10.55
C SER A 11 -6.67 16.82 -9.63
N ASP A 12 -6.98 18.04 -9.19
CA ASP A 12 -6.11 18.80 -8.29
C ASP A 12 -5.80 18.04 -7.00
N ASP A 13 -6.77 17.28 -6.47
CA ASP A 13 -6.58 16.53 -5.23
C ASP A 13 -5.60 15.38 -5.38
N ILE A 14 -5.62 14.67 -6.52
CA ILE A 14 -4.62 13.65 -6.81
C ILE A 14 -3.24 14.29 -7.00
N PHE A 15 -3.17 15.43 -7.69
CA PHE A 15 -1.89 16.12 -7.89
C PHE A 15 -1.30 16.64 -6.57
N LYS A 16 -2.12 17.10 -5.62
CA LYS A 16 -1.67 17.46 -4.27
C LYS A 16 -1.07 16.28 -3.52
N GLU A 17 -1.65 15.09 -3.62
CA GLU A 17 -1.08 13.89 -3.01
C GLU A 17 0.26 13.48 -3.64
N VAL A 18 0.41 13.65 -4.96
CA VAL A 18 1.72 13.46 -5.64
C VAL A 18 2.77 14.42 -5.08
N GLU A 19 2.44 15.71 -4.91
CA GLU A 19 3.36 16.70 -4.33
C GLU A 19 3.68 16.42 -2.86
N LYS A 20 2.72 15.90 -2.09
CA LYS A 20 2.94 15.47 -0.71
C LYS A 20 3.91 14.28 -0.64
N TYR A 21 3.70 13.28 -1.49
CA TYR A 21 4.59 12.12 -1.60
C TYR A 21 6.00 12.53 -2.02
N LYS A 22 6.13 13.40 -3.03
CA LYS A 22 7.41 13.96 -3.47
C LYS A 22 8.20 14.56 -2.30
N LYS A 23 7.54 15.34 -1.43
CA LYS A 23 8.17 15.93 -0.24
C LYS A 23 8.57 14.87 0.79
N SER A 24 7.68 13.95 1.13
CA SER A 24 7.97 12.93 2.16
C SER A 24 9.06 11.96 1.73
N ALA A 25 9.10 11.59 0.45
CA ALA A 25 10.07 10.68 -0.12
C ALA A 25 11.31 11.39 -0.70
N GLN A 26 11.43 12.71 -0.49
CA GLN A 26 12.55 13.57 -0.90
C GLN A 26 12.92 13.43 -2.39
N LYS A 27 11.92 13.36 -3.27
CA LYS A 27 12.14 13.23 -4.71
C LYS A 27 12.58 14.57 -5.31
N LYS A 28 13.47 14.50 -6.31
CA LYS A 28 14.08 15.67 -6.94
C LYS A 28 13.11 16.42 -7.85
N SER A 29 12.17 15.71 -8.46
CA SER A 29 11.20 16.27 -9.40
C SER A 29 9.82 15.63 -9.22
N THR A 30 8.80 16.24 -9.82
CA THR A 30 7.44 15.69 -9.82
C THR A 30 7.37 14.49 -10.75
N GLU A 31 8.13 14.50 -11.84
CA GLU A 31 8.29 13.41 -12.80
C GLU A 31 8.88 12.16 -12.13
N ASP A 32 9.91 12.33 -11.29
CA ASP A 32 10.51 11.23 -10.54
C ASP A 32 9.49 10.62 -9.57
N ALA A 33 8.72 11.47 -8.88
CA ALA A 33 7.66 11.04 -7.98
C ALA A 33 6.56 10.26 -8.71
N VAL A 34 6.08 10.78 -9.84
CA VAL A 34 5.06 10.13 -10.68
C VAL A 34 5.57 8.80 -11.23
N ALA A 35 6.80 8.75 -11.76
CA ALA A 35 7.39 7.53 -12.29
C ALA A 35 7.52 6.43 -11.21
N GLU A 36 7.88 6.80 -9.99
CA GLU A 36 7.97 5.86 -8.87
C GLU A 36 6.59 5.36 -8.42
N LEU A 37 5.60 6.25 -8.31
CA LEU A 37 4.22 5.86 -7.97
C LEU A 37 3.63 4.91 -9.02
N ILE A 38 3.84 5.19 -10.31
CA ILE A 38 3.43 4.30 -11.40
C ILE A 38 4.14 2.95 -11.28
N ARG A 39 5.46 2.95 -11.06
CA ARG A 39 6.21 1.70 -10.88
C ARG A 39 5.68 0.90 -9.70
N TYR A 40 5.43 1.57 -8.57
CA TYR A 40 4.87 0.95 -7.38
C TYR A 40 3.55 0.27 -7.72
N ALA A 41 2.60 1.02 -8.30
CA ALA A 41 1.29 0.48 -8.72
C ALA A 41 1.40 -0.74 -9.65
N LEU A 42 2.35 -0.74 -10.58
CA LEU A 42 2.59 -1.88 -11.48
C LEU A 42 3.22 -3.10 -10.79
N THR A 43 3.93 -2.89 -9.68
CA THR A 43 4.56 -3.96 -8.89
C THR A 43 3.69 -4.50 -7.75
N ILE A 44 2.56 -3.85 -7.45
CA ILE A 44 1.63 -4.32 -6.41
C ILE A 44 1.08 -5.71 -6.82
N PRO A 45 1.28 -6.75 -5.99
CA PRO A 45 0.74 -8.08 -6.27
C PRO A 45 -0.79 -8.02 -6.43
N PRO A 46 -1.38 -8.76 -7.38
CA PRO A 46 -2.83 -8.69 -7.68
C PRO A 46 -3.72 -8.84 -6.44
N TYR A 47 -3.30 -9.70 -5.50
CA TYR A 47 -3.98 -9.85 -4.22
C TYR A 47 -4.21 -8.50 -3.53
N PHE A 48 -3.21 -7.63 -3.42
CA PHE A 48 -3.38 -6.33 -2.75
C PHE A 48 -4.26 -5.33 -3.53
N ARG A 49 -4.42 -5.51 -4.85
CA ARG A 49 -5.23 -4.61 -5.69
C ARG A 49 -6.72 -4.89 -5.55
N ASP A 50 -7.08 -6.17 -5.50
CA ASP A 50 -8.48 -6.61 -5.55
C ASP A 50 -8.99 -7.14 -4.19
N PHE A 51 -8.13 -7.16 -3.17
CA PHE A 51 -8.53 -7.57 -1.82
C PHE A 51 -9.35 -6.48 -1.14
N ASP A 52 -10.52 -6.87 -0.64
CA ASP A 52 -11.40 -5.99 0.12
C ASP A 52 -10.86 -5.82 1.54
N TRP A 53 -9.92 -4.89 1.70
CA TRP A 53 -9.31 -4.56 2.98
C TRP A 53 -10.34 -4.12 4.01
N THR A 54 -11.38 -3.39 3.61
CA THR A 54 -12.44 -2.95 4.52
C THR A 54 -13.20 -4.13 5.09
N LYS A 55 -13.55 -5.12 4.27
CA LYS A 55 -14.17 -6.35 4.74
C LYS A 55 -13.24 -7.15 5.64
N ALA A 56 -11.97 -7.30 5.26
CA ALA A 56 -10.99 -8.04 6.05
C ALA A 56 -10.74 -7.40 7.42
N GLU A 57 -10.64 -6.08 7.49
CA GLU A 57 -10.53 -5.32 8.74
C GLU A 57 -11.78 -5.51 9.61
N ALA A 58 -12.98 -5.40 9.02
CA ALA A 58 -14.23 -5.60 9.76
C ALA A 58 -14.38 -7.04 10.29
N GLU A 59 -13.92 -8.04 9.54
CA GLU A 59 -13.88 -9.44 9.98
C GLU A 59 -12.89 -9.63 11.14
N ALA A 60 -11.69 -9.05 11.03
CA ALA A 60 -10.68 -9.09 12.09
C ALA A 60 -11.20 -8.42 13.39
N ASP A 61 -11.77 -7.22 13.30
CA ASP A 61 -12.35 -6.51 14.44
C ASP A 61 -13.44 -7.33 15.14
N LYS A 62 -14.28 -8.02 14.36
CA LYS A 62 -15.33 -8.90 14.89
C LYS A 62 -14.74 -10.08 15.64
N GLU A 63 -13.69 -10.71 15.13
CA GLU A 63 -13.03 -11.84 15.80
C GLU A 63 -12.30 -11.40 17.07
N ILE A 64 -11.65 -10.23 17.04
CA ILE A 64 -11.03 -9.61 18.20
C ILE A 64 -12.07 -9.34 19.30
N ALA A 65 -13.18 -8.70 18.94
CA ALA A 65 -14.27 -8.42 19.88
C ALA A 65 -14.92 -9.69 20.44
N ALA A 66 -14.94 -10.78 19.67
CA ALA A 66 -15.40 -12.09 20.12
C ALA A 66 -14.38 -12.85 20.99
N GLY A 67 -13.20 -12.26 21.25
CA GLY A 67 -12.14 -12.88 22.04
C GLY A 67 -11.42 -14.02 21.32
N LYS A 68 -11.58 -14.13 19.99
CA LYS A 68 -10.91 -15.14 19.15
C LYS A 68 -9.48 -14.70 18.80
N THR A 69 -8.75 -14.22 19.79
CA THR A 69 -7.36 -13.77 19.64
C THR A 69 -6.45 -14.75 20.35
N LYS A 70 -5.31 -15.06 19.74
CA LYS A 70 -4.26 -15.86 20.35
C LYS A 70 -3.07 -14.97 20.65
N SER A 71 -2.60 -15.03 21.88
CA SER A 71 -1.36 -14.36 22.30
C SER A 71 -0.21 -15.34 22.25
N PHE A 72 0.98 -14.82 21.96
CA PHE A 72 2.21 -15.58 21.92
C PHE A 72 3.23 -14.87 22.79
N ASP A 73 4.00 -15.64 23.56
CA ASP A 73 5.02 -15.10 24.46
C ASP A 73 6.29 -14.71 23.69
N THR A 74 6.54 -15.38 22.56
CA THR A 74 7.69 -15.12 21.68
C THR A 74 7.30 -15.12 20.19
N VAL A 75 8.18 -14.57 19.35
CA VAL A 75 8.02 -14.62 17.89
C VAL A 75 8.16 -16.06 17.39
N GLU A 76 9.01 -16.86 18.03
CA GLU A 76 9.22 -18.26 17.71
C GLU A 76 7.95 -19.09 17.93
N ASP A 77 7.22 -18.82 19.02
CA ASP A 77 5.94 -19.48 19.32
C ASP A 77 4.88 -19.14 18.27
N PHE A 78 4.85 -17.88 17.81
CA PHE A 78 3.98 -17.46 16.72
C PHE A 78 4.32 -18.19 15.42
N ILE A 79 5.60 -18.21 15.03
CA ILE A 79 6.04 -18.87 13.79
C ILE A 79 5.74 -20.37 13.82
N ALA A 80 5.91 -21.03 14.97
CA ALA A 80 5.61 -22.45 15.12
C ALA A 80 4.13 -22.78 14.89
N ASP A 81 3.23 -21.83 15.14
CA ASP A 81 1.77 -21.95 15.00
C ASP A 81 1.25 -21.67 13.58
N LEU A 82 2.03 -21.00 12.72
CA LEU A 82 1.65 -20.64 11.35
C LEU A 82 1.59 -21.81 10.34
N LYS A 83 1.45 -23.06 10.82
CA LYS A 83 1.45 -24.27 9.98
C LYS A 83 0.12 -24.55 9.30
#